data_AF-A0AAV9JEC7-F1
#
_entry.id   AF-A0AAV9JEC7-F1
#
_cell.length_a   1.000
_cell.length_b   1.000
_cell.length_c   1.000
_cell.angle_alpha   90.00
_cell.angle_beta   90.00
_cell.angle_gamma   90.00
#
_symmetry.space_group_name_H-M   'P 1'
#
loop_
_entity.id
_entity.type
_entity.pdbx_description
1 polymer ?
#
loop_
_entity_poly.entity_id
_entity_poly.type
_entity_poly.pdbx_seq_one_letter_code
_entity_poly.pdbx_strand_id
1 'polypeptide(L)'
;MQRVEPRAVDQSQSQQHTQDPAAGSKQWGMPTGFASTGSNPHTQSFEEIYGVPENFLEIEVTDPQTHQPTASPSSRYTTYLIRLSTNIPAFKLRRSEVRRRYSDFEVFRDLLERESARVSIPPLPGKVYLNRFDDAVIEERRRGLERFLKIVVGHPLLQTGSRVLGGFVQDPNWDRNAW
;
A
#
# COMPACT_ATOMS: atom_id res chain seq x y z
N MET A 1 -23.03 37.67 40.67
CA MET A 1 -23.69 37.51 41.99
C MET A 1 -25.03 36.81 41.77
N GLN A 2 -25.52 35.88 42.58
CA GLN A 2 -24.84 34.96 43.51
C GLN A 2 -25.79 33.77 43.79
N ARG A 3 -25.26 32.61 44.21
CA ARG A 3 -26.00 31.35 44.39
C ARG A 3 -26.86 31.35 45.66
N VAL A 4 -28.09 30.83 45.59
CA VAL A 4 -28.82 30.28 46.75
C VAL A 4 -29.60 29.02 46.33
N GLU A 5 -29.34 27.91 46.98
CA GLU A 5 -30.21 26.71 47.07
C GLU A 5 -30.74 26.63 48.52
N PRO A 6 -31.82 25.88 48.80
CA PRO A 6 -31.66 24.88 49.86
C PRO A 6 -32.50 23.58 49.75
N ARG A 7 -31.85 22.48 50.19
CA ARG A 7 -32.36 21.35 51.01
C ARG A 7 -33.30 20.26 50.43
N ALA A 8 -32.85 19.00 50.65
CA ALA A 8 -33.67 17.81 50.90
C ALA A 8 -34.18 17.81 52.38
N VAL A 9 -34.97 16.88 52.94
CA VAL A 9 -35.23 15.42 52.74
C VAL A 9 -36.73 15.12 53.10
N ASP A 10 -37.33 13.92 53.21
CA ASP A 10 -36.85 12.55 53.50
C ASP A 10 -37.73 11.42 52.86
N GLN A 11 -38.22 10.44 53.63
CA GLN A 11 -38.82 9.14 53.23
C GLN A 11 -40.28 9.04 53.79
N SER A 12 -41.10 7.96 53.70
CA SER A 12 -40.88 6.51 53.49
C SER A 12 -42.20 5.75 53.15
N GLN A 13 -42.09 4.45 52.80
CA GLN A 13 -43.15 3.40 52.74
C GLN A 13 -44.19 3.53 51.58
N SER A 14 -44.82 2.47 51.04
CA SER A 14 -45.09 1.10 51.55
C SER A 14 -44.85 -0.04 50.51
N GLN A 15 -45.05 -1.30 50.93
CA GLN A 15 -44.76 -2.56 50.20
C GLN A 15 -45.88 -3.02 49.25
N GLN A 16 -45.58 -3.86 48.24
CA GLN A 16 -46.01 -5.29 48.19
C GLN A 16 -45.40 -6.07 47.00
N HIS A 17 -45.71 -7.37 46.91
CA HIS A 17 -44.98 -8.41 46.15
C HIS A 17 -45.92 -9.27 45.28
N THR A 18 -45.45 -9.75 44.12
CA THR A 18 -46.02 -10.89 43.38
C THR A 18 -44.99 -11.45 42.38
N GLN A 19 -45.04 -12.77 42.14
CA GLN A 19 -44.29 -13.50 41.08
C GLN A 19 -45.29 -13.80 39.94
N ASP A 20 -44.91 -13.95 38.66
CA ASP A 20 -44.33 -15.13 37.99
C ASP A 20 -44.44 -14.90 36.44
N PRO A 21 -43.99 -15.79 35.51
CA PRO A 21 -42.89 -16.76 35.53
C PRO A 21 -41.94 -16.56 34.31
N ALA A 22 -41.07 -17.54 34.01
CA ALA A 22 -40.05 -17.45 32.95
C ALA A 22 -40.50 -17.90 31.54
N ALA A 23 -39.88 -17.33 30.50
CA ALA A 23 -39.85 -17.84 29.12
C ALA A 23 -38.44 -17.66 28.52
N GLY A 24 -37.90 -18.69 27.86
CA GLY A 24 -36.46 -18.80 27.58
C GLY A 24 -35.95 -18.15 26.28
N SER A 25 -34.72 -17.64 26.32
CA SER A 25 -33.98 -17.17 25.15
C SER A 25 -33.46 -18.33 24.30
N LYS A 26 -33.85 -18.39 23.03
CA LYS A 26 -33.33 -19.38 22.06
C LYS A 26 -31.94 -18.99 21.57
N GLN A 27 -30.91 -19.39 22.31
CA GLN A 27 -29.53 -19.36 21.86
C GLN A 27 -29.31 -20.39 20.75
N TRP A 28 -29.03 -19.95 19.52
CA TRP A 28 -28.51 -20.83 18.47
C TRP A 28 -27.02 -21.10 18.75
N GLY A 29 -26.72 -22.33 19.19
CA GLY A 29 -25.34 -22.75 19.46
C GLY A 29 -24.57 -23.00 18.17
N MET A 30 -23.56 -22.16 17.90
CA MET A 30 -22.53 -22.48 16.90
C MET A 30 -21.60 -23.57 17.46
N PRO A 31 -21.18 -24.56 16.66
CA PRO A 31 -20.34 -25.66 17.15
C PRO A 31 -18.91 -25.21 17.44
N THR A 32 -18.46 -25.40 18.69
CA THR A 32 -17.12 -25.04 19.17
C THR A 32 -16.05 -26.07 18.77
N GLY A 33 -15.54 -25.94 17.54
CA GLY A 33 -14.56 -26.86 16.94
C GLY A 33 -13.10 -26.67 17.36
N PHE A 34 -12.75 -27.13 18.58
CA PHE A 34 -11.39 -27.51 19.03
C PHE A 34 -10.28 -26.44 19.20
N ALA A 35 -9.29 -26.85 20.01
CA ALA A 35 -7.95 -26.27 20.25
C ALA A 35 -7.87 -24.86 20.89
N SER A 36 -7.38 -24.81 22.15
CA SER A 36 -7.03 -23.59 22.87
C SER A 36 -5.54 -23.55 23.20
N THR A 37 -4.80 -22.61 22.60
CA THR A 37 -3.50 -22.12 23.10
C THR A 37 -3.27 -20.68 22.60
N GLY A 38 -3.05 -19.73 23.52
CA GLY A 38 -2.65 -18.36 23.18
C GLY A 38 -3.51 -17.30 23.87
N SER A 39 -2.90 -16.51 24.76
CA SER A 39 -3.57 -15.46 25.53
C SER A 39 -3.65 -14.13 24.76
N ASN A 40 -4.48 -14.07 23.73
CA ASN A 40 -5.00 -12.81 23.22
C ASN A 40 -6.29 -13.06 22.43
N PRO A 41 -7.44 -12.41 22.75
CA PRO A 41 -8.62 -12.45 21.91
C PRO A 41 -8.40 -11.56 20.68
N HIS A 42 -7.63 -12.07 19.72
CA HIS A 42 -7.50 -11.46 18.40
C HIS A 42 -8.85 -11.61 17.68
N THR A 43 -9.71 -10.61 17.82
CA THR A 43 -11.01 -10.53 17.15
C THR A 43 -10.76 -10.41 15.65
N GLN A 44 -10.71 -11.56 14.97
CA GLN A 44 -10.50 -11.60 13.53
C GLN A 44 -11.53 -10.73 12.84
N SER A 45 -11.04 -9.72 12.11
CA SER A 45 -11.93 -8.77 11.45
C SER A 45 -12.71 -9.46 10.33
N PHE A 46 -13.84 -8.90 9.92
CA PHE A 46 -14.59 -9.45 8.78
C PHE A 46 -13.70 -9.47 7.50
N GLU A 47 -12.85 -8.47 7.34
CA GLU A 47 -11.81 -8.34 6.32
C GLU A 47 -10.74 -9.46 6.36
N GLU A 48 -10.59 -10.15 7.50
CA GLU A 48 -9.59 -11.20 7.74
C GLU A 48 -10.17 -12.61 7.55
N ILE A 49 -11.45 -12.80 7.89
CA ILE A 49 -12.18 -14.07 7.70
C ILE A 49 -12.63 -14.23 6.24
N TYR A 50 -13.03 -13.13 5.58
CA TYR A 50 -13.53 -13.12 4.20
C TYR A 50 -12.60 -12.40 3.21
N GLY A 51 -11.39 -12.01 3.65
CA GLY A 51 -10.38 -11.43 2.79
C GLY A 51 -9.82 -12.42 1.77
N VAL A 52 -9.30 -11.91 0.65
CA VAL A 52 -8.59 -12.73 -0.34
C VAL A 52 -7.35 -13.35 0.31
N PRO A 53 -7.21 -14.69 0.40
CA PRO A 53 -6.13 -15.31 1.18
C PRO A 53 -4.72 -15.14 0.61
N GLU A 54 -4.59 -14.74 -0.65
CA GLU A 54 -3.30 -14.61 -1.34
C GLU A 54 -2.74 -13.18 -1.32
N ASN A 55 -1.42 -13.08 -1.22
CA ASN A 55 -0.68 -11.84 -1.40
C ASN A 55 -0.59 -11.52 -2.91
N PHE A 56 -1.27 -10.46 -3.37
CA PHE A 56 -1.24 -10.01 -4.75
C PHE A 56 -0.36 -8.77 -4.93
N LEU A 57 0.23 -8.64 -6.12
CA LEU A 57 1.04 -7.50 -6.53
C LEU A 57 0.81 -7.22 -8.01
N GLU A 58 0.02 -6.20 -8.28
CA GLU A 58 -0.23 -5.68 -9.62
C GLU A 58 0.58 -4.40 -9.78
N ILE A 59 1.50 -4.37 -10.74
CA ILE A 59 2.25 -3.16 -11.08
C ILE A 59 2.23 -2.93 -12.59
N GLU A 60 1.84 -1.74 -13.01
CA GLU A 60 1.73 -1.34 -14.41
C GLU A 60 2.53 -0.07 -14.68
N VAL A 61 2.95 0.11 -15.93
CA VAL A 61 3.56 1.33 -16.43
C VAL A 61 2.75 1.80 -17.63
N THR A 62 2.04 2.91 -17.49
CA THR A 62 1.03 3.40 -18.45
C THR A 62 1.25 4.88 -18.77
N ASP A 63 0.38 5.46 -19.61
CA ASP A 63 0.25 6.92 -19.83
C ASP A 63 1.60 7.65 -20.01
N PRO A 64 2.31 7.39 -21.13
CA PRO A 64 3.55 8.09 -21.44
C PRO A 64 3.27 9.56 -21.81
N GLN A 65 3.78 10.50 -21.01
CA GLN A 65 3.61 11.94 -21.23
C GLN A 65 4.95 12.60 -21.52
N THR A 66 5.06 13.23 -22.69
CA THR A 66 6.26 13.95 -23.12
C THR A 66 6.16 15.43 -22.75
N HIS A 67 6.90 15.84 -21.74
CA HIS A 67 6.96 17.22 -21.26
C HIS A 67 8.00 18.02 -22.05
N GLN A 68 7.63 19.23 -22.46
CA GLN A 68 8.54 20.21 -23.06
C GLN A 68 8.55 21.49 -22.21
N PRO A 69 9.59 21.70 -21.37
CA PRO A 69 9.73 22.92 -20.59
C PRO A 69 9.81 24.16 -21.49
N THR A 70 8.98 25.16 -21.23
CA THR A 70 8.93 26.42 -22.00
C THR A 70 10.27 27.16 -22.00
N ALA A 71 11.03 27.08 -20.90
CA ALA A 71 12.32 27.72 -20.74
C ALA A 71 13.48 27.06 -21.53
N SER A 72 13.30 25.84 -22.06
CA SER A 72 14.32 25.19 -22.92
C SER A 72 13.72 24.06 -23.75
N PRO A 73 13.54 24.23 -25.08
CA PRO A 73 12.98 23.18 -25.95
C PRO A 73 13.88 21.93 -26.06
N SER A 74 15.17 22.06 -25.79
CA SER A 74 16.12 20.92 -25.71
C SER A 74 15.87 20.03 -24.49
N SER A 75 15.29 20.60 -23.42
CA SER A 75 14.99 19.91 -22.15
C SER A 75 13.71 19.05 -22.21
N ARG A 76 13.31 18.58 -23.39
CA ARG A 76 12.14 17.69 -23.55
C ARG A 76 12.45 16.30 -22.99
N TYR A 77 11.54 15.76 -22.17
CA TYR A 77 11.65 14.42 -21.54
C TYR A 77 10.28 13.72 -21.44
N THR A 78 10.27 12.39 -21.43
CA THR A 78 9.06 11.58 -21.31
C THR A 78 8.97 10.94 -19.92
N THR A 79 7.82 11.09 -19.26
CA THR A 79 7.47 10.44 -18.00
C THR A 79 6.43 9.34 -18.23
N TYR A 80 6.48 8.31 -17.39
CA TYR A 80 5.53 7.20 -17.40
C TYR A 80 4.81 7.18 -16.05
N LEU A 81 3.52 6.84 -16.06
CA LEU A 81 2.74 6.62 -14.85
C LEU A 81 2.99 5.19 -14.35
N ILE A 82 3.58 5.04 -13.17
CA ILE A 82 3.65 3.77 -12.46
C ILE A 82 2.40 3.66 -11.61
N ARG A 83 1.65 2.57 -11.77
CA ARG A 83 0.51 2.19 -10.93
C ARG A 83 0.86 0.94 -10.15
N LEU A 84 0.70 0.97 -8.83
CA LEU A 84 0.86 -0.19 -7.96
C LEU A 84 -0.44 -0.45 -7.19
N SER A 85 -0.84 -1.73 -7.11
CA SER A 85 -2.01 -2.23 -6.39
C SER A 85 -1.59 -3.53 -5.69
N THR A 86 -1.61 -3.56 -4.35
CA THR A 86 -1.09 -4.69 -3.56
C THR A 86 -1.68 -4.76 -2.14
N ASN A 87 -1.69 -5.95 -1.54
CA ASN A 87 -1.93 -6.19 -0.11
C ASN A 87 -0.66 -6.56 0.68
N ILE A 88 0.51 -6.63 0.04
CA ILE A 88 1.78 -7.05 0.67
C ILE A 88 2.24 -6.02 1.73
N PRO A 89 2.49 -6.44 2.98
CA PRO A 89 2.78 -5.51 4.10
C PRO A 89 4.15 -4.81 4.04
N ALA A 90 5.01 -5.15 3.07
CA ALA A 90 6.24 -4.40 2.80
C ALA A 90 5.97 -3.00 2.20
N PHE A 91 4.79 -2.78 1.63
CA PHE A 91 4.37 -1.51 1.03
C PHE A 91 3.50 -0.71 2.00
N LYS A 92 3.75 0.60 2.10
CA LYS A 92 3.03 1.51 3.01
C LYS A 92 1.62 1.83 2.52
N LEU A 93 1.43 1.87 1.21
CA LEU A 93 0.14 2.14 0.56
C LEU A 93 -0.34 0.90 -0.19
N ARG A 94 -1.63 0.54 -0.05
CA ARG A 94 -2.26 -0.55 -0.84
C ARG A 94 -2.42 -0.20 -2.32
N ARG A 95 -2.49 1.10 -2.65
CA ARG A 95 -2.48 1.63 -4.02
C ARG A 95 -1.59 2.87 -4.07
N SER A 96 -0.80 3.02 -5.12
CA SER A 96 -0.03 4.25 -5.38
C SER A 96 0.08 4.53 -6.89
N GLU A 97 0.05 5.82 -7.23
CA GLU A 97 0.33 6.32 -8.58
C GLU A 97 1.48 7.33 -8.49
N VAL A 98 2.57 7.09 -9.23
CA VAL A 98 3.74 7.99 -9.27
C VAL A 98 4.26 8.15 -10.69
N ARG A 99 4.78 9.33 -11.04
CA ARG A 99 5.40 9.57 -12.35
C ARG A 99 6.93 9.49 -12.25
N ARG A 100 7.56 8.83 -13.23
CA ARG A 100 9.03 8.71 -13.36
C ARG A 100 9.46 8.88 -14.81
N ARG A 101 10.63 9.50 -15.05
CA ARG A 101 11.31 9.47 -16.37
C ARG A 101 12.33 8.34 -16.39
N TYR A 102 12.74 7.92 -17.59
CA TYR A 102 13.70 6.83 -17.79
C TYR A 102 15.01 6.99 -16.98
N SER A 103 15.58 8.20 -16.91
CA SER A 103 16.80 8.48 -16.13
C SER A 103 16.59 8.53 -14.61
N ASP A 104 15.39 8.26 -14.10
CA ASP A 104 15.15 7.98 -12.68
C ASP A 104 15.24 6.47 -12.43
N PHE A 105 14.78 5.65 -13.38
CA PHE A 105 14.97 4.20 -13.35
C PHE A 105 16.45 3.80 -13.45
N GLU A 106 17.26 4.54 -14.22
CA GLU A 106 18.72 4.32 -14.29
C GLU A 106 19.33 4.42 -12.88
N VAL A 107 19.10 5.52 -12.16
CA VAL A 107 19.63 5.70 -10.80
C VAL A 107 18.99 4.72 -9.79
N PHE A 108 17.69 4.41 -9.93
CA PHE A 108 17.01 3.43 -9.10
C PHE A 108 17.62 2.03 -9.22
N ARG A 109 17.98 1.60 -10.44
CA ARG A 109 18.68 0.35 -10.70
C ARG A 109 20.05 0.34 -10.01
N ASP A 110 20.82 1.40 -10.19
CA ASP A 110 22.18 1.52 -9.62
C ASP A 110 22.15 1.56 -8.08
N LEU A 111 21.12 2.15 -7.48
CA LEU A 111 20.88 2.12 -6.03
C LEU A 111 20.50 0.72 -5.54
N LEU A 112 19.64 -0.01 -6.25
CA LEU A 112 19.27 -1.39 -5.90
C LEU A 112 20.46 -2.35 -5.94
N GLU A 113 21.35 -2.21 -6.92
CA GLU A 113 22.58 -3.02 -6.99
C GLU A 113 23.54 -2.72 -5.82
N ARG A 114 23.54 -1.48 -5.33
CA ARG A 114 24.35 -1.06 -4.18
C ARG A 114 23.75 -1.48 -2.83
N GLU A 115 22.42 -1.46 -2.67
CA GLU A 115 21.74 -2.01 -1.48
C GLU A 115 21.78 -3.55 -1.43
N SER A 116 21.66 -4.23 -2.58
CA SER A 116 21.35 -5.67 -2.63
C SER A 116 22.32 -6.48 -3.50
N ALA A 117 23.61 -6.46 -3.16
CA ALA A 117 24.68 -7.21 -3.82
C ALA A 117 24.54 -8.77 -3.83
N ARG A 118 23.41 -9.31 -3.35
CA ARG A 118 23.05 -10.74 -3.40
C ARG A 118 21.95 -11.05 -4.42
N VAL A 119 21.35 -10.04 -5.05
CA VAL A 119 20.23 -10.18 -6.00
C VAL A 119 20.67 -9.68 -7.37
N SER A 120 20.43 -10.47 -8.43
CA SER A 120 20.68 -10.03 -9.79
C SER A 120 19.57 -9.06 -10.23
N ILE A 121 19.90 -7.78 -10.38
CA ILE A 121 18.94 -6.76 -10.80
C ILE A 121 18.81 -6.78 -12.34
N PRO A 122 17.59 -6.97 -12.90
CA PRO A 122 17.39 -7.10 -14.34
C PRO A 122 17.86 -5.86 -15.12
N PRO A 123 18.23 -6.03 -16.40
CA PRO A 123 18.56 -4.90 -17.27
C PRO A 123 17.33 -4.04 -17.56
N LEU A 124 17.55 -2.73 -17.70
CA LEU A 124 16.55 -1.79 -18.23
C LEU A 124 16.44 -1.92 -19.76
N PRO A 125 15.31 -1.51 -20.37
CA PRO A 125 15.23 -1.39 -21.83
C PRO A 125 16.30 -0.45 -22.38
N GLY A 126 16.75 -0.72 -23.61
CA GLY A 126 17.92 -0.07 -24.21
C GLY A 126 17.88 1.48 -24.18
N LYS A 127 19.06 2.07 -24.00
CA LYS A 127 19.24 3.52 -24.01
C LYS A 127 19.18 4.05 -25.44
N VAL A 128 17.97 4.26 -25.94
CA VAL A 128 17.72 4.82 -27.28
C VAL A 128 18.06 6.33 -27.30
N TYR A 129 19.08 6.69 -28.08
CA TYR A 129 19.58 8.06 -28.25
C TYR A 129 18.93 8.81 -29.44
N LEU A 130 18.76 8.12 -30.58
CA LEU A 130 18.10 8.63 -31.79
C LEU A 130 16.59 8.42 -31.68
N ASN A 131 15.77 9.31 -32.24
CA ASN A 131 14.30 9.19 -32.25
C ASN A 131 13.68 8.90 -30.87
N ARG A 132 14.28 9.40 -29.78
CA ARG A 132 13.88 9.08 -28.37
C ARG A 132 12.46 9.49 -27.95
N PHE A 133 11.69 10.12 -28.85
CA PHE A 133 10.32 10.60 -28.67
C PHE A 133 9.35 9.99 -29.71
N ASP A 134 9.80 9.01 -30.49
CA ASP A 134 8.95 8.22 -31.38
C ASP A 134 8.05 7.30 -30.54
N ASP A 135 6.76 7.20 -30.89
CA ASP A 135 5.78 6.44 -30.13
C ASP A 135 6.14 4.95 -30.06
N ALA A 136 6.79 4.40 -31.09
CA ALA A 136 7.30 3.04 -31.08
C ALA A 136 8.39 2.83 -30.01
N VAL A 137 9.31 3.79 -29.90
CA VAL A 137 10.40 3.79 -28.89
C VAL A 137 9.84 4.00 -27.48
N ILE A 138 8.82 4.86 -27.34
CA ILE A 138 8.13 5.13 -26.08
C ILE A 138 7.40 3.86 -25.59
N GLU A 139 6.68 3.16 -26.46
CA GLU A 139 5.94 1.95 -26.11
C GLU A 139 6.86 0.74 -25.84
N GLU A 140 7.94 0.55 -26.62
CA GLU A 140 8.95 -0.47 -26.31
C GLU A 140 9.58 -0.22 -24.94
N ARG A 141 9.97 1.03 -24.67
CA ARG A 141 10.51 1.44 -23.37
C ARG A 141 9.50 1.22 -22.25
N ARG A 142 8.23 1.58 -22.44
CA ARG A 142 7.15 1.34 -21.47
C ARG A 142 7.06 -0.14 -21.10
N ARG A 143 7.00 -1.05 -22.09
CA ARG A 143 7.01 -2.52 -21.90
C ARG A 143 8.26 -3.04 -21.20
N GLY A 144 9.41 -2.42 -21.46
CA GLY A 144 10.67 -2.76 -20.77
C GLY A 144 10.66 -2.36 -19.30
N LEU A 145 10.24 -1.12 -19.00
CA LEU A 145 10.13 -0.59 -17.64
C LEU A 145 9.09 -1.37 -16.81
N GLU A 146 7.97 -1.75 -17.43
CA GLU A 146 6.94 -2.60 -16.82
C GLU A 146 7.48 -3.97 -16.42
N ARG A 147 8.19 -4.66 -17.32
CA ARG A 147 8.82 -5.97 -17.03
C ARG A 147 9.90 -5.87 -15.96
N PHE A 148 10.73 -4.83 -16.01
CA PHE A 148 11.73 -4.53 -14.97
C PHE A 148 11.07 -4.39 -13.60
N LEU A 149 10.00 -3.58 -13.47
CA LEU A 149 9.28 -3.40 -12.21
C LEU A 149 8.58 -4.67 -11.74
N LYS A 150 7.92 -5.43 -12.61
CA LYS A 150 7.25 -6.69 -12.23
C LYS A 150 8.25 -7.68 -11.60
N ILE A 151 9.48 -7.75 -12.10
CA ILE A 151 10.54 -8.59 -11.53
C ILE A 151 11.06 -8.00 -10.20
N VAL A 152 11.45 -6.72 -10.20
CA VAL A 152 12.10 -6.06 -9.05
C VAL A 152 11.16 -5.95 -7.85
N VAL A 153 9.94 -5.47 -8.06
CA VAL A 153 8.96 -5.18 -7.02
C VAL A 153 8.32 -6.48 -6.49
N GLY A 154 8.28 -7.53 -7.32
CA GLY A 154 7.88 -8.88 -6.92
C GLY A 154 8.95 -9.69 -6.16
N HIS A 155 10.19 -9.23 -6.07
CA HIS A 155 11.29 -10.01 -5.49
C HIS A 155 11.32 -9.90 -3.94
N PRO A 156 11.09 -10.97 -3.16
CA PRO A 156 10.92 -10.87 -1.71
C PRO A 156 12.11 -10.24 -0.96
N LEU A 157 13.35 -10.57 -1.36
CA LEU A 157 14.55 -9.99 -0.73
C LEU A 157 14.74 -8.50 -1.04
N LEU A 158 14.11 -7.97 -2.09
CA LEU A 158 14.11 -6.53 -2.38
C LEU A 158 12.97 -5.84 -1.62
N GLN A 159 11.80 -6.46 -1.52
CA GLN A 159 10.68 -5.98 -0.70
C GLN A 159 11.07 -5.77 0.77
N THR A 160 11.85 -6.70 1.36
CA THR A 160 12.29 -6.59 2.76
C THR A 160 13.66 -5.93 2.95
N GLY A 161 14.51 -5.95 1.92
CA GLY A 161 15.92 -5.54 2.02
C GLY A 161 16.25 -4.18 1.43
N SER A 162 15.47 -3.66 0.47
CA SER A 162 15.70 -2.34 -0.13
C SER A 162 14.85 -1.27 0.54
N ARG A 163 15.48 -0.14 0.91
CA ARG A 163 14.74 1.04 1.37
C ARG A 163 14.26 1.90 0.20
N VAL A 164 15.04 1.92 -0.88
CA VAL A 164 14.76 2.73 -2.08
C VAL A 164 13.52 2.21 -2.83
N LEU A 165 13.30 0.88 -2.86
CA LEU A 165 12.21 0.24 -3.61
C LEU A 165 10.83 0.81 -3.24
N GLY A 166 10.50 0.87 -1.95
CA GLY A 166 9.23 1.42 -1.49
C GLY A 166 9.08 2.92 -1.81
N GLY A 167 10.16 3.70 -1.69
CA GLY A 167 10.16 5.12 -2.08
C GLY A 167 9.90 5.30 -3.57
N PHE A 168 10.62 4.56 -4.42
CA PHE A 168 10.56 4.74 -5.88
C PHE A 168 9.17 4.49 -6.47
N VAL A 169 8.39 3.55 -5.92
CA VAL A 169 7.04 3.19 -6.44
C VAL A 169 5.87 3.80 -5.66
N GLN A 170 6.10 4.44 -4.50
CA GLN A 170 5.01 4.98 -3.67
C GLN A 170 5.10 6.48 -3.32
N ASP A 171 6.29 7.08 -3.30
CA ASP A 171 6.45 8.50 -2.97
C ASP A 171 6.44 9.38 -4.24
N PRO A 172 5.45 10.25 -4.47
CA PRO A 172 5.44 11.14 -5.64
C PRO A 172 6.74 11.95 -5.78
N ASN A 173 7.35 12.36 -4.66
CA ASN A 173 8.46 13.31 -4.57
C ASN A 173 9.85 12.64 -4.45
N TRP A 174 9.97 11.35 -4.80
CA TRP A 174 11.24 10.61 -4.73
C TRP A 174 12.41 11.38 -5.36
N ASP A 175 13.39 11.77 -4.54
CA ASP A 175 14.66 12.33 -5.01
C ASP A 175 15.75 11.26 -5.11
N ARG A 176 16.60 11.40 -6.14
CA ARG A 176 17.72 10.51 -6.44
C ARG A 176 18.91 10.69 -5.51
N ASN A 177 18.99 11.82 -4.80
CA ASN A 177 20.13 12.19 -3.94
C ASN A 177 19.87 11.88 -2.46
N ALA A 178 18.68 11.36 -2.11
CA ALA A 178 18.24 11.10 -0.74
C ALA A 178 18.55 9.66 -0.25
N TRP A 179 19.33 8.89 -1.01
CA TRP A 179 19.57 7.45 -0.85
C TRP A 179 21.04 7.07 -1.12
#